data_AF-A0A355DJH3-F1
#
_entry.id   AF-A0A355DJH3-F1
#
_cell.length_a   1.000
_cell.length_b   1.000
_cell.length_c   1.000
_cell.angle_alpha   90.00
_cell.angle_beta   90.00
_cell.angle_gamma   90.00
#
_symmetry.space_group_name_H-M   'P 1'
#
loop_
_entity.id
_entity.type
_entity.pdbx_description
1 polymer ?
#
loop_
_entity_poly.entity_id
_entity_poly.type
_entity_poly.pdbx_seq_one_letter_code
_entity_poly.pdbx_strand_id
1 'polypeptide(L)'
;DKYIGDAIMALFPDSAKDALQAALAMQKEVTLYNQSRQQQGYAPIYIGIGLHTGNLMLGTIGESERMETTAIADAVNLASRLEGLTKLYGAGILISVHTLIRVEDIQNYNFRFLDRVRVKGKSKPIAVYEVYDENWGLSNQLKTQTKTMFEPGVIAYNRQDFAGALPMFQEILAINPGDRAALLYVKRCQHYRQYGVPEGWEGVTDLDFKE
;
A
#
# COMPACT_ATOMS: atom_id res chain seq x y z
N ASP A 1 15.58 -4.29 -12.38
CA ASP A 1 15.68 -5.72 -12.72
C ASP A 1 14.93 -6.02 -14.01
N LYS A 2 13.63 -5.70 -14.14
CA LYS A 2 12.86 -5.92 -15.38
C LYS A 2 11.81 -4.82 -15.63
N TYR A 3 11.46 -4.60 -16.89
CA TYR A 3 10.26 -3.85 -17.31
C TYR A 3 9.14 -4.85 -17.62
N ILE A 4 7.92 -4.61 -17.12
CA ILE A 4 6.75 -5.47 -17.30
C ILE A 4 5.57 -4.58 -17.69
N GLY A 5 5.36 -4.37 -19.00
CA GLY A 5 4.38 -3.40 -19.48
C GLY A 5 4.74 -1.97 -19.06
N ASP A 6 3.88 -1.33 -18.28
CA ASP A 6 4.09 -0.03 -17.65
C ASP A 6 4.71 -0.10 -16.24
N ALA A 7 4.98 -1.31 -15.74
CA ALA A 7 5.58 -1.53 -14.42
C ALA A 7 7.10 -1.71 -14.48
N ILE A 8 7.77 -1.28 -13.41
CA ILE A 8 9.21 -1.48 -13.18
C ILE A 8 9.39 -2.39 -11.97
N MET A 9 10.16 -3.46 -12.13
CA MET A 9 10.58 -4.32 -11.01
C MET A 9 12.05 -4.05 -10.67
N ALA A 10 12.30 -3.73 -9.41
CA ALA A 10 13.64 -3.51 -8.86
C ALA A 10 13.87 -4.41 -7.64
N LEU A 11 15.09 -4.93 -7.52
CA LEU A 11 15.54 -5.77 -6.41
C LEU A 11 16.59 -5.01 -5.61
N PHE A 12 16.45 -5.00 -4.29
CA PHE A 12 17.39 -4.39 -3.34
C PHE A 12 17.85 -5.50 -2.39
N PRO A 13 18.95 -6.20 -2.70
CA PRO A 13 19.34 -7.41 -1.97
C PRO A 13 19.76 -7.13 -0.52
N ASP A 14 20.35 -5.96 -0.27
CA ASP A 14 21.06 -5.70 0.99
C ASP A 14 20.34 -4.71 1.93
N SER A 15 19.49 -3.82 1.40
CA SER A 15 18.94 -2.70 2.17
C SER A 15 17.47 -2.41 1.84
N ALA A 16 16.60 -2.63 2.83
CA ALA A 16 15.21 -2.18 2.76
C ALA A 16 15.08 -0.65 2.79
N LYS A 17 16.04 0.02 3.44
CA LYS A 17 16.13 1.49 3.50
C LYS A 17 16.38 2.08 2.12
N ASP A 18 17.28 1.49 1.33
CA ASP A 18 17.59 1.96 -0.02
C ASP A 18 16.38 1.79 -0.94
N ALA A 19 15.65 0.67 -0.80
CA ALA A 19 14.40 0.44 -1.52
C ALA A 19 13.35 1.52 -1.19
N LEU A 20 13.20 1.87 0.09
CA LEU A 20 12.27 2.91 0.52
C LEU A 20 12.70 4.30 0.03
N GLN A 21 13.99 4.63 0.14
CA GLN A 21 14.53 5.91 -0.34
C GLN A 21 14.36 6.06 -1.86
N ALA A 22 14.58 4.99 -2.62
CA ALA A 22 14.32 4.98 -4.06
C ALA A 22 12.83 5.22 -4.36
N ALA A 23 11.92 4.54 -3.65
CA ALA A 23 10.49 4.75 -3.81
C ALA A 23 10.07 6.19 -3.50
N LEU A 24 10.62 6.77 -2.43
CA LEU A 24 10.38 8.16 -2.05
C LEU A 24 10.93 9.14 -3.11
N ALA A 25 12.14 8.90 -3.61
CA ALA A 25 12.72 9.70 -4.68
C ALA A 25 11.86 9.67 -5.95
N MET A 26 11.34 8.49 -6.34
CA MET A 26 10.44 8.36 -7.50
C MET A 26 9.14 9.16 -7.33
N GLN A 27 8.50 9.09 -6.15
CA GLN A 27 7.30 9.88 -5.87
C GLN A 27 7.56 11.38 -5.90
N LYS A 28 8.71 11.82 -5.37
CA LYS A 28 9.15 13.23 -5.45
C LYS A 28 9.31 13.68 -6.90
N GLU A 29 10.03 12.92 -7.72
CA GLU A 29 10.26 13.28 -9.13
C GLU A 29 8.96 13.31 -9.94
N VAL A 30 8.04 12.37 -9.73
CA VAL A 30 6.70 12.42 -10.35
C VAL A 30 5.92 13.65 -9.91
N THR A 31 6.01 14.03 -8.63
CA THR A 31 5.37 15.24 -8.11
C THR A 31 5.91 16.50 -8.79
N LEU A 32 7.24 16.62 -8.92
CA LEU A 32 7.88 17.75 -9.61
C LEU A 32 7.52 17.77 -11.10
N TYR A 33 7.56 16.60 -11.75
CA TYR A 33 7.20 16.48 -13.16
C TYR A 33 5.73 16.90 -13.41
N ASN A 34 4.82 16.56 -12.49
CA ASN A 34 3.42 16.95 -12.58
C ASN A 34 3.21 18.47 -12.50
N GLN A 35 4.07 19.22 -11.79
CA GLN A 35 4.00 20.68 -11.79
C GLN A 35 4.23 21.24 -13.20
N SER A 36 5.24 20.70 -13.91
CA SER A 36 5.51 21.08 -15.30
C SER A 36 4.37 20.65 -16.25
N ARG A 37 3.82 19.44 -16.07
CA ARG A 37 2.67 18.97 -16.86
C ARG A 37 1.46 19.87 -16.71
N GLN A 38 1.14 20.29 -15.48
CA GLN A 38 0.01 21.19 -15.21
C GLN A 38 0.19 22.55 -15.86
N GLN A 39 1.41 23.11 -15.84
CA GLN A 39 1.73 24.37 -16.53
C GLN A 39 1.52 24.27 -18.05
N GLN A 40 1.67 23.07 -18.61
CA GLN A 40 1.45 22.78 -20.03
C GLN A 40 0.01 22.32 -20.35
N GLY A 41 -0.90 22.32 -19.36
CA GLY A 41 -2.29 21.89 -19.53
C GLY A 41 -2.50 20.37 -19.62
N TYR A 42 -1.48 19.57 -19.31
CA TYR A 42 -1.59 18.11 -19.28
C TYR A 42 -2.10 17.61 -17.92
N ALA A 43 -2.86 16.51 -17.96
CA ALA A 43 -3.25 15.79 -16.76
C ALA A 43 -2.02 15.25 -16.00
N PRO A 44 -2.04 15.23 -14.66
CA PRO A 44 -0.98 14.65 -13.85
C PRO A 44 -0.90 13.13 -14.02
N ILE A 45 0.31 12.59 -13.83
CA ILE A 45 0.59 11.16 -13.79
C ILE A 45 0.70 10.72 -12.33
N TYR A 46 0.23 9.52 -12.03
CA TYR A 46 0.35 8.92 -10.71
C TYR A 46 1.04 7.57 -10.85
N ILE A 47 1.93 7.27 -9.90
CA ILE A 47 2.58 5.95 -9.80
C ILE A 47 2.27 5.34 -8.43
N GLY A 48 2.01 4.03 -8.44
CA GLY A 48 1.92 3.20 -7.24
C GLY A 48 3.23 2.46 -7.04
N ILE A 49 3.67 2.32 -5.78
CA ILE A 49 4.87 1.56 -5.43
C ILE A 49 4.56 0.60 -4.29
N GLY A 50 4.80 -0.70 -4.50
CA GLY A 50 4.67 -1.75 -3.50
C GLY A 50 6.04 -2.29 -3.08
N LEU A 51 6.38 -2.25 -1.79
CA LEU A 51 7.63 -2.79 -1.26
C LEU A 51 7.37 -3.98 -0.33
N HIS A 52 8.09 -5.07 -0.59
CA HIS A 52 8.09 -6.25 0.26
C HIS A 52 9.49 -6.79 0.45
N THR A 53 9.79 -7.24 1.67
CA THR A 53 11.03 -7.94 1.99
C THR A 53 10.71 -9.37 2.37
N GLY A 54 11.29 -10.30 1.62
CA GLY A 54 11.11 -11.74 1.80
C GLY A 54 12.17 -12.52 1.04
N ASN A 55 12.19 -13.83 1.27
CA ASN A 55 13.17 -14.71 0.62
C ASN A 55 12.84 -14.82 -0.88
N LEU A 56 13.88 -14.71 -1.69
CA LEU A 56 13.84 -14.93 -3.14
C LEU A 56 14.73 -16.13 -3.45
N MET A 57 14.16 -17.16 -4.08
CA MET A 57 14.95 -18.24 -4.67
C MET A 57 15.18 -17.91 -6.14
N LEU A 58 16.42 -17.68 -6.52
CA LEU A 58 16.81 -17.53 -7.92
C LEU A 58 17.20 -18.92 -8.44
N GLY A 59 16.25 -19.61 -9.07
CA GLY A 59 16.48 -20.91 -9.71
C GLY A 59 16.40 -20.78 -11.23
N THR A 60 17.37 -21.33 -11.94
CA THR A 60 17.23 -21.65 -13.37
C THR A 60 16.49 -22.99 -13.44
N ILE A 61 15.24 -23.01 -13.89
CA ILE A 61 14.48 -24.25 -14.09
C ILE A 61 14.10 -24.33 -15.57
N GLY A 62 14.67 -25.31 -16.28
CA GLY A 62 14.34 -25.63 -17.68
C GLY A 62 15.41 -26.44 -18.41
N GLU A 63 14.98 -27.46 -19.17
CA GLU A 63 15.75 -28.15 -20.21
C GLU A 63 15.90 -27.21 -21.43
N SER A 64 16.95 -27.44 -22.24
CA SER A 64 17.59 -26.49 -23.17
C SER A 64 16.71 -25.71 -24.17
N GLU A 65 15.43 -26.03 -24.35
CA GLU A 65 14.57 -25.42 -25.37
C GLU A 65 13.41 -24.56 -24.86
N ARG A 66 13.10 -24.56 -23.55
CA ARG A 66 12.05 -23.69 -22.98
C ARG A 66 12.42 -23.21 -21.58
N MET A 67 13.11 -22.07 -21.51
CA MET A 67 13.35 -21.36 -20.25
C MET A 67 12.09 -20.59 -19.81
N GLU A 68 11.12 -21.28 -19.23
CA GLU A 68 10.02 -20.61 -18.54
C GLU A 68 10.44 -20.24 -17.11
N THR A 69 10.54 -18.92 -16.86
CA THR A 69 10.97 -18.36 -15.58
C THR A 69 9.82 -18.43 -14.56
N THR A 70 9.43 -19.62 -14.10
CA THR A 70 8.29 -19.80 -13.17
C THR A 70 8.69 -19.73 -11.69
N ALA A 71 9.98 -19.56 -11.37
CA ALA A 71 10.50 -19.39 -10.01
C ALA A 71 10.66 -17.92 -9.58
N ILE A 72 9.81 -17.01 -10.07
CA ILE A 72 9.78 -15.61 -9.61
C ILE A 72 9.02 -15.58 -8.27
N ALA A 73 9.80 -15.53 -7.18
CA ALA A 73 9.36 -15.92 -5.84
C ALA A 73 8.15 -15.17 -5.27
N ASP A 74 7.45 -15.82 -4.35
CA ASP A 74 6.41 -15.28 -3.46
C ASP A 74 6.59 -13.83 -3.01
N ALA A 75 7.84 -13.42 -2.76
CA ALA A 75 8.17 -12.06 -2.36
C ALA A 75 7.86 -11.02 -3.46
N VAL A 76 8.15 -11.34 -4.72
CA VAL A 76 7.85 -10.52 -5.89
C VAL A 76 6.35 -10.42 -6.11
N ASN A 77 5.64 -11.56 -6.03
CA ASN A 77 4.18 -11.59 -6.18
C ASN A 77 3.49 -10.76 -5.09
N LEU A 78 4.00 -10.77 -3.86
CA LEU A 78 3.48 -9.92 -2.80
C LEU A 78 3.80 -8.43 -3.05
N ALA A 79 5.01 -8.07 -3.48
CA ALA A 79 5.36 -6.69 -3.83
C ALA A 79 4.44 -6.14 -4.94
N SER A 80 4.21 -6.91 -6.00
CA SER A 80 3.30 -6.54 -7.10
C SER A 80 1.84 -6.38 -6.62
N ARG A 81 1.36 -7.26 -5.74
CA ARG A 81 0.01 -7.11 -5.16
C ARG A 81 -0.11 -5.88 -4.27
N LEU A 82 0.94 -5.55 -3.49
CA LEU A 82 0.98 -4.31 -2.72
C LEU A 82 0.95 -3.08 -3.62
N GLU A 83 1.65 -3.13 -4.76
CA GLU A 83 1.57 -2.08 -5.78
C GLU A 83 0.12 -1.94 -6.28
N GLY A 84 -0.57 -3.02 -6.64
CA GLY A 84 -1.98 -2.95 -7.09
C GLY A 84 -2.94 -2.38 -6.05
N LEU A 85 -2.67 -2.57 -4.74
CA LEU A 85 -3.46 -2.00 -3.65
C LEU A 85 -3.31 -0.48 -3.51
N THR A 86 -2.22 0.10 -4.01
CA THR A 86 -1.99 1.56 -3.95
C THR A 86 -3.19 2.30 -4.55
N LYS A 87 -3.72 1.81 -5.67
CA LYS A 87 -4.91 2.34 -6.34
C LYS A 87 -6.18 2.21 -5.53
N LEU A 88 -6.35 1.12 -4.75
CA LEU A 88 -7.52 0.93 -3.90
C LEU A 88 -7.54 1.97 -2.77
N TYR A 89 -6.40 2.14 -2.08
CA TYR A 89 -6.28 3.01 -0.93
C TYR A 89 -5.96 4.47 -1.27
N GLY A 90 -5.59 4.78 -2.51
CA GLY A 90 -5.09 6.11 -2.89
C GLY A 90 -3.74 6.45 -2.26
N ALA A 91 -2.91 5.43 -2.03
CA ALA A 91 -1.57 5.57 -1.48
C ALA A 91 -0.54 5.65 -2.60
N GLY A 92 0.55 6.39 -2.40
CA GLY A 92 1.68 6.41 -3.35
C GLY A 92 2.65 5.24 -3.12
N ILE A 93 2.91 4.91 -1.85
CA ILE A 93 3.84 3.84 -1.46
C ILE A 93 3.15 2.98 -0.40
N LEU A 94 3.07 1.68 -0.66
CA LEU A 94 2.67 0.66 0.31
C LEU A 94 3.83 -0.26 0.63
N ILE A 95 4.06 -0.48 1.92
CA ILE A 95 5.09 -1.40 2.40
C ILE A 95 4.48 -2.46 3.30
N SER A 96 5.01 -3.68 3.21
CA SER A 96 4.67 -4.73 4.16
C SER A 96 5.35 -4.49 5.52
N VAL A 97 4.78 -5.05 6.59
CA VAL A 97 5.42 -5.07 7.92
C VAL A 97 6.84 -5.64 7.88
N HIS A 98 7.13 -6.62 7.01
CA HIS A 98 8.46 -7.20 6.89
C HIS A 98 9.51 -6.22 6.37
N THR A 99 9.09 -5.28 5.52
CA THR A 99 9.92 -4.18 5.03
C THR A 99 10.05 -3.12 6.11
N LEU A 100 8.93 -2.71 6.72
CA LEU A 100 8.91 -1.69 7.79
C LEU A 100 9.93 -1.99 8.89
N ILE A 101 9.95 -3.23 9.41
CA ILE A 101 10.86 -3.62 10.52
C ILE A 101 12.33 -3.73 10.11
N ARG A 102 12.64 -3.71 8.80
CA ARG A 102 14.00 -3.81 8.26
C ARG A 102 14.54 -2.47 7.76
N VAL A 103 13.70 -1.44 7.70
CA VAL A 103 14.15 -0.08 7.40
C VAL A 103 14.79 0.48 8.67
N GLU A 104 16.10 0.72 8.63
CA GLU A 104 16.80 1.43 9.68
C GLU A 104 16.30 2.87 9.77
N ASP A 105 16.16 3.37 11.00
CA ASP A 105 15.64 4.71 11.30
C ASP A 105 14.24 5.00 10.74
N ILE A 106 13.35 3.99 10.70
CA ILE A 106 12.00 4.12 10.17
C ILE A 106 11.19 5.28 10.80
N GLN A 107 11.50 5.66 12.04
CA GLN A 107 10.90 6.81 12.74
C GLN A 107 11.15 8.17 12.06
N ASN A 108 12.14 8.26 11.16
CA ASN A 108 12.43 9.47 10.39
C ASN A 108 11.50 9.64 9.18
N TYR A 109 10.61 8.68 8.93
CA TYR A 109 9.68 8.69 7.81
C TYR A 109 8.24 8.80 8.31
N ASN A 110 7.38 9.49 7.56
CA ASN A 110 5.95 9.49 7.84
C ASN A 110 5.31 8.23 7.27
N PHE A 111 4.68 7.45 8.15
CA PHE A 111 3.93 6.26 7.76
C PHE A 111 2.71 6.09 8.64
N ARG A 112 1.70 5.35 8.15
CA ARG A 112 0.53 4.95 8.94
C ARG A 112 0.13 3.52 8.65
N PHE A 113 -0.34 2.82 9.68
CA PHE A 113 -0.95 1.52 9.50
C PHE A 113 -2.21 1.65 8.64
N LEU A 114 -2.29 0.87 7.56
CA LEU A 114 -3.32 1.02 6.55
C LEU A 114 -4.36 -0.10 6.59
N ASP A 115 -3.92 -1.35 6.53
CA ASP A 115 -4.81 -2.51 6.59
C ASP A 115 -4.02 -3.81 6.89
N ARG A 116 -4.73 -4.91 7.13
CA ARG A 116 -4.20 -6.28 7.04
C ARG A 116 -4.68 -6.90 5.74
N VAL A 117 -3.76 -7.50 5.00
CA VAL A 117 -4.07 -8.14 3.72
C VAL A 117 -3.69 -9.60 3.72
N ARG A 118 -4.48 -10.45 3.08
CA ARG A 118 -4.16 -11.87 2.90
C ARG A 118 -3.98 -12.18 1.43
N VAL A 119 -2.88 -12.85 1.14
CA VAL A 119 -2.57 -13.33 -0.21
C VAL A 119 -3.22 -14.69 -0.41
N LYS A 120 -3.84 -14.91 -1.57
CA LYS A 120 -4.35 -16.23 -1.95
C LYS A 120 -3.27 -17.30 -1.78
N GLY A 121 -3.61 -18.37 -1.05
CA GLY A 121 -2.69 -19.47 -0.73
C GLY A 121 -1.83 -19.27 0.52
N LYS A 122 -1.88 -18.10 1.20
CA LYS A 122 -1.24 -17.89 2.50
C LYS A 122 -2.28 -17.72 3.60
N SER A 123 -2.10 -18.45 4.71
CA SER A 123 -3.04 -18.41 5.84
C SER A 123 -2.89 -17.16 6.70
N LYS A 124 -1.68 -16.60 6.83
CA LYS A 124 -1.40 -15.47 7.73
C LYS A 124 -1.59 -14.12 7.03
N PRO A 125 -2.47 -13.24 7.55
CA PRO A 125 -2.56 -11.85 7.10
C PRO A 125 -1.28 -11.08 7.38
N ILE A 126 -0.94 -10.17 6.48
CA ILE A 126 0.24 -9.31 6.57
C ILE A 126 -0.23 -7.87 6.79
N ALA A 127 0.33 -7.19 7.79
CA ALA A 127 0.08 -5.77 7.99
C ALA A 127 0.76 -4.93 6.90
N VAL A 128 0.02 -3.96 6.39
CA VAL A 128 0.44 -3.04 5.32
C VAL A 128 0.40 -1.62 5.85
N TYR A 129 1.43 -0.86 5.49
CA TYR A 129 1.61 0.52 5.89
C TYR A 129 1.70 1.39 4.66
N GLU A 130 1.06 2.55 4.72
CA GLU A 130 1.31 3.62 3.76
C GLU A 130 2.51 4.43 4.23
N VAL A 131 3.46 4.71 3.33
CA VAL A 131 4.55 5.67 3.57
C VAL A 131 4.37 6.86 2.66
N TYR A 132 4.61 8.06 3.18
CA TYR A 132 4.41 9.30 2.44
C TYR A 132 5.34 10.40 2.96
N ASP A 133 5.45 11.48 2.20
CA ASP A 133 6.10 12.72 2.62
C ASP A 133 5.04 13.83 2.65
N GLU A 134 4.97 14.55 3.76
CA GLU A 134 4.01 15.65 3.94
C GLU A 134 4.27 16.81 2.99
N ASN A 135 5.48 16.95 2.47
CA ASN A 135 5.81 17.99 1.51
C ASN A 135 5.24 17.71 0.10
N TRP A 136 4.70 16.50 -0.15
CA TRP A 136 4.15 16.11 -1.46
C TRP A 136 2.65 16.35 -1.56
N GLY A 137 2.27 17.60 -1.37
CA GLY A 137 0.91 18.08 -1.57
C GLY A 137 0.00 17.98 -0.35
N LEU A 138 -1.08 18.75 -0.40
CA LEU A 138 -2.00 18.96 0.72
C LEU A 138 -2.54 17.65 1.28
N SER A 139 -2.86 16.67 0.43
CA SER A 139 -3.40 15.39 0.90
C SER A 139 -2.46 14.67 1.87
N ASN A 140 -1.13 14.75 1.70
CA ASN A 140 -0.19 14.08 2.60
C ASN A 140 0.01 14.85 3.90
N GLN A 141 0.01 16.18 3.86
CA GLN A 141 0.00 17.02 5.07
C GLN A 141 -1.19 16.68 5.95
N LEU A 142 -2.37 16.60 5.35
CA LEU A 142 -3.60 16.27 6.06
C LEU A 142 -3.59 14.83 6.58
N LYS A 143 -2.95 13.87 5.90
CA LYS A 143 -2.74 12.51 6.44
C LYS A 143 -1.94 12.53 7.73
N THR A 144 -0.88 13.35 7.83
CA THR A 144 -0.13 13.53 9.09
C THR A 144 -1.04 14.06 10.20
N GLN A 145 -1.85 15.07 9.91
CA GLN A 145 -2.80 15.65 10.87
C GLN A 145 -3.85 14.64 11.35
N THR A 146 -4.36 13.81 10.45
CA THR A 146 -5.46 12.88 10.74
C THR A 146 -4.99 11.49 11.18
N LYS A 147 -3.67 11.22 11.19
CA LYS A 147 -3.10 9.89 11.50
C LYS A 147 -3.55 9.36 12.87
N THR A 148 -3.57 10.23 13.89
CA THR A 148 -3.96 9.88 15.26
C THR A 148 -5.44 9.51 15.41
N MET A 149 -6.28 9.82 14.41
CA MET A 149 -7.66 9.34 14.32
C MET A 149 -7.78 8.12 13.41
N PHE A 150 -7.00 8.09 12.32
CA PHE A 150 -7.05 7.03 11.32
C PHE A 150 -6.72 5.66 11.93
N GLU A 151 -5.60 5.55 12.63
CA GLU A 151 -5.14 4.25 13.16
C GLU A 151 -6.08 3.68 14.23
N PRO A 152 -6.59 4.47 15.21
CA PRO A 152 -7.66 4.01 16.09
C PRO A 152 -8.94 3.61 15.35
N GLY A 153 -9.33 4.33 14.30
CA GLY A 153 -10.47 3.97 13.46
C GLY A 153 -10.32 2.59 12.81
N VAL A 154 -9.12 2.28 12.31
CA VAL A 154 -8.81 0.94 11.77
C VAL A 154 -8.85 -0.13 12.87
N ILE A 155 -8.37 0.18 14.07
CA ILE A 155 -8.43 -0.74 15.22
C ILE A 155 -9.89 -1.02 15.62
N ALA A 156 -10.74 0.01 15.72
CA ALA A 156 -12.15 -0.13 16.02
C ALA A 156 -12.87 -0.97 14.96
N TYR A 157 -12.61 -0.69 13.67
CA TYR A 157 -13.13 -1.47 12.55
C TYR A 157 -12.76 -2.96 12.66
N ASN A 158 -11.48 -3.28 12.94
CA ASN A 158 -11.01 -4.66 13.07
C ASN A 158 -11.61 -5.40 14.28
N ARG A 159 -12.06 -4.66 15.29
CA ARG A 159 -12.79 -5.18 16.45
C ARG A 159 -14.30 -5.31 16.21
N GLN A 160 -14.77 -5.10 14.98
CA GLN A 160 -16.19 -5.05 14.60
C GLN A 160 -16.97 -3.92 15.28
N ASP A 161 -16.27 -2.94 15.88
CA ASP A 161 -16.89 -1.73 16.40
C ASP A 161 -17.09 -0.71 15.26
N PHE A 162 -17.97 -1.06 14.33
CA PHE A 162 -18.28 -0.20 13.19
C PHE A 162 -19.03 1.07 13.60
N ALA A 163 -19.73 1.04 14.74
CA ALA A 163 -20.42 2.19 15.29
C ALA A 163 -19.43 3.24 15.82
N GLY A 164 -18.35 2.80 16.48
CA GLY A 164 -17.24 3.66 16.93
C GLY A 164 -16.28 4.05 15.80
N ALA A 165 -16.01 3.16 14.84
CA ALA A 165 -15.08 3.43 13.74
C ALA A 165 -15.62 4.45 12.72
N LEU A 166 -16.91 4.35 12.37
CA LEU A 166 -17.52 5.21 11.34
C LEU A 166 -17.35 6.72 11.59
N PRO A 167 -17.67 7.28 12.79
CA PRO A 167 -17.50 8.71 13.03
C PRO A 167 -16.04 9.17 12.95
N MET A 168 -15.08 8.33 13.36
CA MET A 168 -13.65 8.65 13.22
C MET A 168 -13.28 8.86 11.74
N PHE A 169 -13.71 7.97 10.85
CA PHE A 169 -13.43 8.12 9.42
C PHE A 169 -14.20 9.28 8.77
N GLN A 170 -15.40 9.60 9.26
CA GLN A 170 -16.15 10.77 8.80
C GLN A 170 -15.46 12.09 9.20
N GLU A 171 -14.91 12.17 10.41
CA GLU A 171 -14.13 13.32 10.87
C GLU A 171 -12.84 13.49 10.06
N ILE A 172 -12.16 12.37 9.77
CA ILE A 172 -11.00 12.38 8.87
C ILE A 172 -11.39 12.93 7.49
N LEU A 173 -12.52 12.53 6.92
CA LEU A 173 -12.99 13.03 5.63
C LEU A 173 -13.47 14.49 5.67
N ALA A 174 -13.87 15.00 6.84
CA ALA A 174 -14.15 16.42 7.01
C ALA A 174 -12.87 17.27 6.93
N ILE A 175 -11.74 16.74 7.38
CA ILE A 175 -10.41 17.40 7.32
C ILE A 175 -9.71 17.13 5.99
N ASN A 176 -9.75 15.88 5.52
CA ASN A 176 -9.12 15.39 4.31
C ASN A 176 -10.13 14.66 3.41
N PRO A 177 -10.97 15.39 2.64
CA PRO A 177 -11.96 14.79 1.77
C PRO A 177 -11.38 13.86 0.70
N GLY A 178 -10.08 14.01 0.39
CA GLY A 178 -9.35 13.20 -0.59
C GLY A 178 -8.78 11.89 -0.05
N ASP A 179 -8.91 11.59 1.25
CA ASP A 179 -8.39 10.36 1.83
C ASP A 179 -9.22 9.14 1.38
N ARG A 180 -8.75 8.50 0.31
CA ARG A 180 -9.44 7.34 -0.29
C ARG A 180 -9.48 6.13 0.64
N ALA A 181 -8.51 5.97 1.54
CA ALA A 181 -8.52 4.91 2.52
C ALA A 181 -9.63 5.15 3.57
N ALA A 182 -9.77 6.38 4.07
CA ALA A 182 -10.85 6.74 4.99
C ALA A 182 -12.23 6.56 4.33
N LEU A 183 -12.37 6.97 3.07
CA LEU A 183 -13.60 6.76 2.28
C LEU A 183 -13.94 5.27 2.13
N LEU A 184 -12.94 4.42 1.89
CA LEU A 184 -13.12 2.98 1.81
C LEU A 184 -13.61 2.41 3.15
N TYR A 185 -13.03 2.84 4.27
CA TYR A 185 -13.46 2.40 5.60
C TYR A 185 -14.88 2.86 5.95
N VAL A 186 -15.29 4.09 5.57
CA VAL A 186 -16.69 4.53 5.71
C VAL A 186 -17.64 3.56 5.01
N LYS A 187 -17.36 3.23 3.74
CA LYS A 187 -18.18 2.30 2.95
C LYS A 187 -18.24 0.91 3.59
N ARG A 188 -17.10 0.39 4.05
CA ARG A 188 -17.01 -0.93 4.73
C ARG A 188 -17.79 -0.93 6.04
N CYS A 189 -17.64 0.10 6.88
CA CYS A 189 -18.39 0.23 8.13
C CYS A 189 -19.89 0.27 7.87
N GLN A 190 -20.34 1.08 6.90
CA GLN A 190 -21.76 1.14 6.52
C GLN A 190 -22.29 -0.22 6.05
N HIS A 191 -21.54 -0.90 5.19
CA HIS A 191 -21.89 -2.24 4.70
C HIS A 191 -22.03 -3.24 5.85
N TYR A 192 -21.02 -3.38 6.72
CA TYR A 192 -21.08 -4.38 7.79
C TYR A 192 -22.06 -4.01 8.92
N ARG A 193 -22.38 -2.72 9.11
CA ARG A 193 -23.50 -2.33 9.97
C ARG A 193 -24.87 -2.76 9.42
N GLN A 194 -25.02 -2.75 8.10
CA GLN A 194 -26.27 -3.10 7.43
C GLN A 194 -26.45 -4.62 7.28
N TYR A 195 -25.38 -5.33 6.92
CA TYR A 195 -25.44 -6.74 6.50
C TYR A 195 -24.77 -7.71 7.49
N GLY A 196 -24.11 -7.21 8.54
CA GLY A 196 -23.26 -8.02 9.40
C GLY A 196 -21.95 -8.43 8.71
N VAL A 197 -21.05 -9.05 9.47
CA VAL A 197 -19.81 -9.63 8.93
C VAL A 197 -20.00 -11.11 8.57
N PRO A 198 -19.27 -11.65 7.59
CA PRO A 198 -19.23 -13.09 7.33
C PRO A 198 -18.75 -13.89 8.55
N GLU A 199 -19.12 -15.17 8.61
CA GLU A 199 -18.58 -16.09 9.61
C GLU A 199 -17.05 -16.21 9.46
N GLY A 200 -16.32 -16.18 10.57
CA GLY A 200 -14.85 -16.23 10.56
C GLY A 200 -14.16 -14.97 10.05
N TRP A 201 -14.86 -13.84 9.96
CA TRP A 201 -14.28 -12.58 9.49
C TRP A 201 -13.16 -12.07 10.41
N GLU A 202 -11.96 -11.90 9.84
CA GLU A 202 -10.77 -11.47 10.58
C GLU A 202 -10.41 -9.98 10.41
N GLY A 203 -11.26 -9.20 9.71
CA GLY A 203 -10.93 -7.80 9.39
C GLY A 203 -9.84 -7.66 8.33
N VAL A 204 -9.71 -8.64 7.44
CA VAL A 204 -8.61 -8.74 6.48
C VAL A 204 -9.13 -8.51 5.06
N THR A 205 -8.36 -7.76 4.27
CA THR A 205 -8.61 -7.62 2.84
C THR A 205 -7.94 -8.77 2.07
N ASP A 206 -8.73 -9.64 1.45
CA ASP A 206 -8.20 -10.69 0.58
C ASP A 206 -7.76 -10.11 -0.77
N LEU A 207 -6.55 -10.47 -1.20
CA LEU A 207 -5.92 -10.03 -2.44
C LEU A 207 -6.29 -10.98 -3.59
N ASP A 208 -7.54 -10.89 -4.04
CA ASP A 208 -8.01 -11.53 -5.26
C ASP A 208 -7.91 -10.54 -6.44
N PHE A 209 -6.74 -10.48 -7.05
CA PHE A 209 -6.61 -9.92 -8.39
C PHE A 209 -6.67 -11.09 -9.37
N LYS A 210 -7.72 -11.13 -10.20
CA LYS A 210 -7.68 -11.92 -11.43
C LYS A 210 -6.69 -11.22 -12.36
N GLU A 211 -5.66 -11.95 -12.78
CA GLU A 211 -4.86 -11.60 -13.97
C GLU A 211 -5.77 -11.48 -15.21
#